data_AF-A0A2V2XIP4-F1
#
_entry.id   AF-A0A2V2XIP4-F1
#
_cell.length_a   1.000
_cell.length_b   1.000
_cell.length_c   1.000
_cell.angle_alpha   90.00
_cell.angle_beta   90.00
_cell.angle_gamma   90.00
#
_symmetry.space_group_name_H-M   'P 1'
#
loop_
_entity.id
_entity.type
_entity.pdbx_description
1 polymer ?
#
loop_
_entity_poly.entity_id
_entity_poly.type
_entity_poly.pdbx_seq_one_letter_code
_entity_poly.pdbx_strand_id
1 'polypeptide(L)'
;MEVHEGRPEQSWSYKKADDAIEENDAVQQFDAAPPVLMVLASEKAWPYTWHTIQDLPEDVFVNCEVDRAWRTVKGDVTEWFSPHGGTDCKPERRVLIGTPGIGNSMAAGSYLLYQLLHCDAKKLQVVFHCFVGGDAYVSDKTTRAVTRCSDEDMCVSELRSLRRHGRNVYIIYGVAKEGTPPPGHFAPTSGWGMIAVSFPKVTNYDEWAKQLQAARVIVNCPDEVDVKAMCAWMTRDETKEKQAECWKGVKKHIYLL
;
A
#
# COMPACT_ATOMS: atom_id res chain seq x y z
N MET A 1 -21.80 -14.30 1.79
CA MET A 1 -20.98 -13.17 2.27
C MET A 1 -21.94 -12.04 2.55
N GLU A 2 -21.79 -11.41 3.70
CA GLU A 2 -22.52 -10.19 4.05
C GLU A 2 -21.59 -9.01 3.80
N VAL A 3 -22.15 -7.89 3.35
CA VAL A 3 -21.41 -6.65 3.08
C VAL A 3 -21.87 -5.62 4.10
N HIS A 4 -20.91 -4.99 4.77
CA HIS A 4 -21.16 -3.91 5.71
C HIS A 4 -20.43 -2.67 5.24
N GLU A 5 -21.14 -1.54 5.22
CA GLU A 5 -20.54 -0.24 4.92
C GLU A 5 -19.83 0.32 6.17
N GLY A 6 -18.70 0.98 5.95
CA GLY A 6 -17.93 1.64 6.99
C GLY A 6 -16.68 0.86 7.39
N ARG A 7 -16.01 1.35 8.45
CA ARG A 7 -14.80 0.71 8.97
C ARG A 7 -15.20 -0.53 9.78
N PRO A 8 -14.60 -1.70 9.54
CA PRO A 8 -14.96 -2.90 10.29
C PRO A 8 -14.64 -2.73 11.79
N GLU A 9 -15.53 -3.24 12.64
CA GLU A 9 -15.39 -3.17 14.10
C GLU A 9 -14.21 -4.00 14.60
N GLN A 10 -13.98 -5.16 13.96
CA GLN A 10 -12.81 -5.98 14.16
C GLN A 10 -11.91 -5.99 12.94
N SER A 11 -10.61 -6.05 13.18
CA SER A 11 -9.58 -6.18 12.15
C SER A 11 -8.93 -7.55 12.26
N TRP A 12 -8.30 -8.05 11.20
CA TRP A 12 -7.64 -9.36 11.23
C TRP A 12 -6.71 -9.50 12.45
N SER A 13 -6.71 -10.70 13.03
CA SER A 13 -5.81 -11.06 14.13
C SER A 13 -4.52 -11.65 13.57
N TYR A 14 -3.41 -11.25 14.15
CA TYR A 14 -2.09 -11.73 13.73
C TYR A 14 -1.27 -12.21 14.91
N LYS A 15 -0.41 -13.22 14.69
CA LYS A 15 0.64 -13.64 15.63
C LYS A 15 1.96 -12.99 15.25
N LYS A 16 2.81 -12.75 16.24
CA LYS A 16 4.24 -12.49 16.01
C LYS A 16 4.92 -13.84 15.77
N ALA A 17 5.48 -14.03 14.59
CA ALA A 17 6.57 -14.97 14.34
C ALA A 17 7.89 -14.18 14.34
N ASP A 18 9.00 -14.83 14.67
CA ASP A 18 10.23 -14.20 15.19
C ASP A 18 10.79 -13.00 14.40
N ASP A 19 10.48 -12.85 13.09
CA ASP A 19 10.80 -11.68 12.24
C ASP A 19 9.64 -11.26 11.28
N ALA A 20 8.45 -11.85 11.41
CA ALA A 20 7.29 -11.61 10.54
C ALA A 20 5.97 -11.69 11.32
N ILE A 21 4.97 -10.94 10.87
CA ILE A 21 3.62 -11.03 11.43
C ILE A 21 2.85 -12.06 10.58
N GLU A 22 2.30 -13.11 11.17
CA GLU A 22 1.49 -14.12 10.46
C GLU A 22 0.02 -14.00 10.85
N GLU A 23 -0.90 -14.33 9.96
CA GLU A 23 -2.32 -14.41 10.30
C GLU A 23 -2.56 -15.49 11.37
N ASN A 24 -3.49 -15.22 12.28
CA ASN A 24 -3.80 -16.11 13.39
C ASN A 24 -5.11 -16.86 13.16
N ASP A 25 -5.06 -17.96 12.42
CA ASP A 25 -6.25 -18.79 12.14
C ASP A 25 -6.73 -19.60 13.36
N ALA A 26 -6.00 -19.58 14.47
CA ALA A 26 -6.21 -20.48 15.61
C ALA A 26 -6.89 -19.81 16.82
N VAL A 27 -7.24 -18.52 16.76
CA VAL A 27 -7.93 -17.85 17.87
C VAL A 27 -9.43 -17.95 17.67
N GLN A 28 -10.07 -18.75 18.53
CA GLN A 28 -11.51 -18.77 18.70
C GLN A 28 -11.93 -17.41 19.31
N GLN A 29 -12.37 -16.47 18.47
CA GLN A 29 -12.82 -15.15 18.92
C GLN A 29 -14.30 -15.22 19.36
N PHE A 30 -14.60 -14.59 20.51
CA PHE A 30 -15.94 -14.48 21.08
C PHE A 30 -16.71 -13.23 20.58
N ASP A 31 -16.17 -12.52 19.60
CA ASP A 31 -16.70 -11.27 19.03
C ASP A 31 -16.94 -11.40 17.50
N ALA A 32 -17.47 -10.35 16.87
CA ALA A 32 -17.82 -10.32 15.44
C ALA A 32 -16.65 -10.74 14.53
N ALA A 33 -16.87 -11.71 13.65
CA ALA A 33 -15.81 -12.28 12.80
C ALA A 33 -15.08 -11.20 11.98
N PRO A 34 -13.73 -11.30 11.85
CA PRO A 34 -12.96 -10.37 11.05
C PRO A 34 -13.43 -10.38 9.58
N PRO A 35 -13.31 -9.25 8.86
CA PRO A 35 -13.69 -9.20 7.45
C PRO A 35 -12.84 -10.15 6.63
N VAL A 36 -13.43 -10.81 5.64
CA VAL A 36 -12.68 -11.59 4.64
C VAL A 36 -11.95 -10.66 3.69
N LEU A 37 -12.61 -9.57 3.29
CA LEU A 37 -12.09 -8.60 2.33
C LEU A 37 -12.63 -7.22 2.67
N MET A 38 -11.77 -6.21 2.71
CA MET A 38 -12.18 -4.82 2.71
C MET A 38 -12.07 -4.26 1.29
N VAL A 39 -12.96 -3.32 0.98
CA VAL A 39 -12.99 -2.65 -0.33
C VAL A 39 -12.92 -1.16 -0.09
N LEU A 40 -11.95 -0.49 -0.71
CA LEU A 40 -11.92 0.97 -0.76
C LEU A 40 -12.41 1.46 -2.13
N ALA A 41 -13.62 2.03 -2.12
CA ALA A 41 -14.19 2.71 -3.27
C ALA A 41 -13.79 4.19 -3.28
N SER A 42 -13.54 4.74 -4.46
CA SER A 42 -13.26 6.17 -4.66
C SER A 42 -13.99 6.65 -5.89
N GLU A 43 -14.84 7.68 -5.75
CA GLU A 43 -15.53 8.33 -6.88
C GLU A 43 -14.56 8.92 -7.92
N LYS A 44 -13.32 9.21 -7.50
CA LYS A 44 -12.29 9.81 -8.35
C LYS A 44 -11.25 8.80 -8.84
N ALA A 45 -11.54 7.51 -8.66
CA ALA A 45 -10.63 6.40 -8.87
C ALA A 45 -9.35 6.52 -8.00
N TRP A 46 -8.38 5.63 -8.24
CA TRP A 46 -7.12 5.57 -7.49
C TRP A 46 -5.92 5.98 -8.35
N PRO A 47 -4.87 6.57 -7.76
CA PRO A 47 -3.70 7.00 -8.53
C PRO A 47 -3.06 5.91 -9.41
N TYR A 48 -3.06 4.65 -8.97
CA TYR A 48 -2.55 3.54 -9.79
C TYR A 48 -3.46 3.18 -10.98
N THR A 49 -4.78 3.41 -10.86
CA THR A 49 -5.73 3.19 -11.96
C THR A 49 -5.59 4.25 -13.06
N TRP A 50 -5.10 5.45 -12.74
CA TRP A 50 -4.88 6.53 -13.72
C TRP A 50 -3.74 6.27 -14.72
N HIS A 51 -2.80 5.39 -14.38
CA HIS A 51 -1.62 5.10 -15.20
C HIS A 51 -1.67 3.73 -15.90
N THR A 52 -2.79 3.01 -15.81
CA THR A 52 -3.03 1.72 -16.46
C THR A 52 -4.04 1.85 -17.60
N ILE A 53 -3.81 1.10 -18.68
CA ILE A 53 -4.51 1.30 -19.97
C ILE A 53 -5.92 0.69 -20.03
N GLN A 54 -6.38 -0.15 -19.08
CA GLN A 54 -7.72 -0.78 -19.19
C GLN A 54 -8.25 -1.37 -17.87
N ASP A 55 -9.58 -1.27 -17.67
CA ASP A 55 -10.53 -2.09 -16.88
C ASP A 55 -10.06 -2.66 -15.53
N LEU A 56 -9.19 -1.96 -14.81
CA LEU A 56 -8.96 -2.27 -13.41
C LEU A 56 -10.21 -1.87 -12.61
N PRO A 57 -10.59 -2.65 -11.59
CA PRO A 57 -11.64 -2.24 -10.67
C PRO A 57 -11.32 -0.84 -10.12
N GLU A 58 -12.30 0.06 -10.15
CA GLU A 58 -12.21 1.36 -9.44
C GLU A 58 -11.99 1.18 -7.94
N ASP A 59 -12.25 -0.02 -7.45
CA ASP A 59 -12.16 -0.42 -6.06
C ASP A 59 -10.80 -1.05 -5.72
N VAL A 60 -10.24 -0.67 -4.57
CA VAL A 60 -9.03 -1.29 -4.02
C VAL A 60 -9.41 -2.40 -3.05
N PHE A 61 -9.02 -3.62 -3.39
CA PHE A 61 -9.22 -4.80 -2.55
C PHE A 61 -8.12 -4.93 -1.51
N VAL A 62 -8.52 -5.09 -0.24
CA VAL A 62 -7.61 -5.17 0.91
C VAL A 62 -7.92 -6.45 1.66
N ASN A 63 -7.03 -7.42 1.56
CA ASN A 63 -7.06 -8.65 2.35
C ASN A 63 -6.14 -8.54 3.59
N CYS A 64 -6.03 -9.63 4.34
CA CYS A 64 -5.19 -9.73 5.53
C CYS A 64 -3.72 -9.36 5.26
N GLU A 65 -3.18 -9.74 4.10
CA GLU A 65 -1.79 -9.50 3.70
C GLU A 65 -1.52 -8.02 3.41
N VAL A 66 -2.48 -7.33 2.79
CA VAL A 66 -2.41 -5.88 2.57
C VAL A 66 -2.57 -5.11 3.88
N ASP A 67 -3.50 -5.50 4.77
CA ASP A 67 -3.62 -4.89 6.10
C ASP A 67 -2.36 -5.13 6.93
N ARG A 68 -1.74 -6.31 6.82
CA ARG A 68 -0.46 -6.60 7.48
C ARG A 68 0.63 -5.63 7.04
N ALA A 69 0.78 -5.39 5.73
CA ALA A 69 1.76 -4.45 5.22
C ALA A 69 1.55 -3.04 5.78
N TRP A 70 0.29 -2.60 5.88
CA TRP A 70 -0.05 -1.35 6.54
C TRP A 70 0.31 -1.36 8.02
N ARG A 71 0.03 -2.44 8.77
CA ARG A 71 0.39 -2.51 10.20
C ARG A 71 1.87 -2.36 10.46
N THR A 72 2.71 -2.93 9.59
CA THR A 72 4.16 -2.72 9.65
C THR A 72 4.50 -1.24 9.48
N VAL A 73 4.02 -0.61 8.41
CA VAL A 73 4.23 0.83 8.15
C VAL A 73 3.68 1.71 9.27
N LYS A 74 2.52 1.37 9.82
CA LYS A 74 1.91 2.07 10.95
C LYS A 74 2.78 1.96 12.20
N GLY A 75 3.41 0.82 12.43
CA GLY A 75 4.41 0.62 13.47
C GLY A 75 5.55 1.63 13.33
N ASP A 76 6.17 1.68 12.14
CA ASP A 76 7.27 2.60 11.83
C ASP A 76 6.88 4.06 12.05
N VAL A 77 5.71 4.46 11.56
CA VAL A 77 5.17 5.80 11.72
C VAL A 77 4.90 6.12 13.20
N THR A 78 4.42 5.14 13.97
CA THR A 78 4.15 5.32 15.41
C THR A 78 5.45 5.47 16.20
N GLU A 79 6.44 4.64 15.91
CA GLU A 79 7.76 4.71 16.53
C GLU A 79 8.48 6.01 16.18
N TRP A 80 8.43 6.43 14.91
CA TRP A 80 9.00 7.68 14.44
C TRP A 80 8.48 8.90 15.20
N PHE A 81 7.20 8.90 15.58
CA PHE A 81 6.58 9.99 16.37
C PHE A 81 6.43 9.67 17.86
N SER A 82 7.14 8.65 18.37
CA SER A 82 7.12 8.31 19.78
C SER A 82 8.01 9.25 20.58
N PRO A 83 7.53 9.79 21.72
CA PRO A 83 8.35 10.63 22.60
C PRO A 83 9.45 9.85 23.33
N HIS A 84 9.39 8.51 23.29
CA HIS A 84 10.39 7.62 23.93
C HIS A 84 11.53 7.24 22.97
N GLY A 85 11.44 7.63 21.70
CA GLY A 85 12.55 7.49 20.77
C GLY A 85 13.68 8.40 21.17
N GLY A 86 14.89 7.86 21.37
CA GLY A 86 16.08 8.70 21.50
C GLY A 86 16.22 9.63 20.28
N THR A 87 17.09 10.64 20.38
CA THR A 87 17.37 11.62 19.31
C THR A 87 17.79 11.02 17.95
N ASP A 88 17.90 9.69 17.84
CA ASP A 88 18.36 8.92 16.70
C ASP A 88 17.27 8.04 16.04
N CYS A 89 15.98 8.17 16.39
CA CYS A 89 14.90 7.44 15.71
C CYS A 89 14.78 7.89 14.24
N LYS A 90 15.53 7.21 13.37
CA LYS A 90 15.47 7.38 11.93
C LYS A 90 14.22 6.65 11.43
N PRO A 91 13.32 7.32 10.69
CA PRO A 91 12.18 6.65 10.10
C PRO A 91 12.63 5.51 9.18
N GLU A 92 11.99 4.36 9.33
CA GLU A 92 12.38 3.16 8.60
C GLU A 92 12.03 3.26 7.12
N ARG A 93 12.90 2.70 6.29
CA ARG A 93 12.69 2.61 4.84
C ARG A 93 12.23 1.20 4.55
N ARG A 94 11.16 1.06 3.78
CA ARG A 94 10.56 -0.23 3.43
C ARG A 94 10.58 -0.47 1.93
N VAL A 95 10.69 -1.73 1.53
CA VAL A 95 10.40 -2.18 0.16
C VAL A 95 9.26 -3.18 0.24
N LEU A 96 8.15 -2.87 -0.41
CA LEU A 96 7.00 -3.74 -0.54
C LEU A 96 7.21 -4.69 -1.72
N ILE A 97 7.20 -5.99 -1.42
CA ILE A 97 7.42 -7.07 -2.37
C ILE A 97 6.15 -7.90 -2.43
N GLY A 98 5.45 -7.84 -3.55
CA GLY A 98 4.35 -8.74 -3.86
C GLY A 98 4.76 -9.76 -4.92
N THR A 99 3.98 -10.84 -5.04
CA THR A 99 4.14 -11.80 -6.12
C THR A 99 3.94 -11.11 -7.48
N PRO A 100 4.91 -11.23 -8.41
CA PRO A 100 4.79 -10.70 -9.76
C PRO A 100 3.51 -11.17 -10.46
N GLY A 101 2.86 -10.28 -11.21
CA GLY A 101 1.69 -10.55 -12.04
C GLY A 101 0.34 -10.40 -11.33
N ILE A 102 0.31 -10.39 -10.00
CA ILE A 102 -0.95 -10.46 -9.23
C ILE A 102 -1.55 -9.08 -8.94
N GLY A 103 -0.72 -8.04 -8.81
CA GLY A 103 -1.20 -6.68 -8.52
C GLY A 103 -1.39 -6.35 -7.04
N ASN A 104 -1.09 -7.28 -6.12
CA ASN A 104 -1.20 -7.06 -4.67
C ASN A 104 -0.37 -5.88 -4.17
N SER A 105 0.77 -5.63 -4.78
CA SER A 105 1.60 -4.48 -4.44
C SER A 105 0.92 -3.14 -4.79
N MET A 106 0.14 -3.07 -5.87
CA MET A 106 -0.62 -1.87 -6.22
C MET A 106 -1.79 -1.64 -5.27
N ALA A 107 -2.52 -2.71 -4.92
CA ALA A 107 -3.58 -2.64 -3.91
C ALA A 107 -3.02 -2.17 -2.56
N ALA A 108 -1.87 -2.71 -2.15
CA ALA A 108 -1.17 -2.26 -0.95
C ALA A 108 -0.70 -0.81 -1.05
N GLY A 109 -0.16 -0.37 -2.19
CA GLY A 109 0.24 1.02 -2.42
C GLY A 109 -0.93 1.99 -2.24
N SER A 110 -2.09 1.69 -2.82
CA SER A 110 -3.32 2.49 -2.65
C SER A 110 -3.83 2.48 -1.21
N TYR A 111 -3.82 1.32 -0.56
CA TYR A 111 -4.23 1.20 0.85
C TYR A 111 -3.31 2.01 1.78
N LEU A 112 -2.00 1.94 1.57
CA LEU A 112 -1.01 2.73 2.29
C LEU A 112 -1.24 4.23 2.10
N LEU A 113 -1.48 4.68 0.86
CA LEU A 113 -1.81 6.07 0.59
C LEU A 113 -3.05 6.50 1.38
N TYR A 114 -4.15 5.76 1.28
CA TYR A 114 -5.37 6.03 2.02
C TYR A 114 -5.08 6.17 3.52
N GLN A 115 -4.40 5.19 4.10
CA GLN A 115 -4.12 5.17 5.54
C GLN A 115 -3.20 6.31 6.00
N LEU A 116 -2.14 6.62 5.24
CA LEU A 116 -1.21 7.70 5.56
C LEU A 116 -1.88 9.09 5.49
N LEU A 117 -2.81 9.27 4.55
CA LEU A 117 -3.65 10.48 4.48
C LEU A 117 -4.55 10.63 5.72
N HIS A 118 -4.96 9.52 6.34
CA HIS A 118 -5.79 9.52 7.55
C HIS A 118 -5.00 9.51 8.88
N CYS A 119 -3.67 9.43 8.83
CA CYS A 119 -2.83 9.64 10.01
C CYS A 119 -2.98 11.07 10.59
N ASP A 120 -2.56 11.28 11.83
CA ASP A 120 -2.54 12.61 12.45
C ASP A 120 -1.72 13.62 11.62
N ALA A 121 -2.38 14.66 11.13
CA ALA A 121 -1.79 15.73 10.32
C ALA A 121 -0.74 16.57 11.07
N LYS A 122 -0.76 16.59 12.41
CA LYS A 122 0.25 17.27 13.22
C LYS A 122 1.57 16.50 13.22
N LYS A 123 1.49 15.17 13.21
CA LYS A 123 2.64 14.26 13.20
C LYS A 123 3.15 14.09 11.78
N LEU A 124 2.31 13.60 10.87
CA LEU A 124 2.61 13.40 9.47
C LEU A 124 1.91 14.46 8.62
N GLN A 125 2.68 15.46 8.18
CA GLN A 125 2.17 16.66 7.52
C GLN A 125 1.94 16.46 6.02
N VAL A 126 2.80 15.69 5.36
CA VAL A 126 2.77 15.53 3.90
C VAL A 126 2.92 14.06 3.52
N VAL A 127 2.11 13.62 2.56
CA VAL A 127 2.29 12.33 1.87
C VAL A 127 2.69 12.62 0.43
N PHE A 128 3.87 12.14 0.03
CA PHE A 128 4.41 12.32 -1.30
C PHE A 128 4.31 10.99 -2.06
N HIS A 129 3.42 10.91 -3.05
CA HIS A 129 3.21 9.70 -3.84
C HIS A 129 3.76 9.88 -5.24
N CYS A 130 4.82 9.16 -5.59
CA CYS A 130 5.50 9.28 -6.88
C CYS A 130 5.39 7.99 -7.69
N PHE A 131 5.32 8.14 -9.00
CA PHE A 131 5.34 7.05 -9.97
C PHE A 131 6.59 7.14 -10.85
N VAL A 132 7.10 6.00 -11.29
CA VAL A 132 8.11 5.94 -12.34
C VAL A 132 7.58 6.62 -13.60
N GLY A 133 8.32 7.61 -14.09
CA GLY A 133 7.91 8.46 -15.21
C GLY A 133 7.78 9.95 -14.84
N GLY A 134 7.88 10.30 -13.55
CA GLY A 134 7.99 11.69 -13.09
C GLY A 134 6.69 12.30 -12.58
N ASP A 135 5.55 11.62 -12.76
CA ASP A 135 4.29 12.04 -12.14
C ASP A 135 4.32 11.77 -10.62
N ALA A 136 3.99 12.78 -9.81
CA ALA A 136 3.80 12.64 -8.39
C ALA A 136 2.67 13.52 -7.86
N TYR A 137 2.11 13.12 -6.74
CA TYR A 137 1.09 13.86 -5.99
C TYR A 137 1.61 14.17 -4.59
N VAL A 138 1.57 15.43 -4.23
CA VAL A 138 2.01 15.95 -2.93
C VAL A 138 0.77 16.36 -2.17
N SER A 139 0.39 15.53 -1.21
CA SER A 139 -0.78 15.77 -0.37
C SER A 139 -0.36 16.46 0.92
N ASP A 140 -0.57 17.78 1.00
CA ASP A 140 -0.35 18.55 2.22
C ASP A 140 -1.60 18.47 3.10
N LYS A 141 -1.47 17.75 4.21
CA LYS A 141 -2.57 17.49 5.14
C LYS A 141 -2.85 18.68 6.06
N THR A 142 -1.91 19.63 6.17
CA THR A 142 -2.08 20.82 6.99
C THR A 142 -2.89 21.89 6.27
N THR A 143 -2.68 22.05 4.96
CA THR A 143 -3.43 22.98 4.11
C THR A 143 -4.59 22.31 3.38
N ARG A 144 -4.66 20.97 3.42
CA ARG A 144 -5.62 20.13 2.68
C ARG A 144 -5.52 20.33 1.16
N ALA A 145 -4.32 20.63 0.67
CA ALA A 145 -4.04 20.82 -0.74
C ALA A 145 -3.36 19.58 -1.32
N VAL A 146 -3.62 19.32 -2.61
CA VAL A 146 -2.90 18.32 -3.39
C VAL A 146 -2.26 19.02 -4.57
N THR A 147 -0.94 18.90 -4.69
CA THR A 147 -0.17 19.44 -5.81
C THR A 147 0.29 18.29 -6.69
N ARG A 148 0.11 18.40 -8.00
CA ARG A 148 0.68 17.46 -8.98
C ARG A 148 2.05 17.98 -9.43
N CYS A 149 3.06 17.13 -9.33
CA CYS A 149 4.34 17.30 -10.01
C CYS A 149 4.29 16.46 -11.29
N SER A 150 4.44 17.08 -12.45
CA SER A 150 4.27 16.40 -13.74
C SER A 150 5.59 15.90 -14.35
N ASP A 151 6.71 16.20 -13.69
CA ASP A 151 8.05 15.79 -14.10
C ASP A 151 8.98 15.66 -12.88
N GLU A 152 10.15 15.06 -13.12
CA GLU A 152 11.15 14.79 -12.11
C GLU A 152 11.75 16.06 -11.49
N ASP A 153 11.94 17.13 -12.27
CA ASP A 153 12.51 18.39 -11.78
C ASP A 153 11.54 19.09 -10.80
N MET A 154 10.24 19.08 -11.10
CA MET A 154 9.19 19.54 -10.19
C MET A 154 9.18 18.72 -8.91
N CYS A 155 9.27 17.39 -9.01
CA CYS A 155 9.34 16.50 -7.84
C CYS A 155 10.54 16.85 -6.95
N VAL A 156 11.72 17.01 -7.54
CA VAL A 156 12.96 17.36 -6.83
C VAL A 156 12.85 18.73 -6.17
N SER A 157 12.29 19.71 -6.87
CA SER A 157 12.08 21.07 -6.36
C SER A 157 11.15 21.06 -5.14
N GLU A 158 10.05 20.31 -5.22
CA GLU A 158 9.07 20.22 -4.13
C GLU A 158 9.64 19.49 -2.92
N LEU A 159 10.34 18.36 -3.11
CA LEU A 159 11.05 17.68 -2.02
C LEU A 159 12.11 18.59 -1.37
N ARG A 160 12.82 19.41 -2.16
CA ARG A 160 13.78 20.38 -1.61
C ARG A 160 13.06 21.46 -0.78
N SER A 161 11.91 21.95 -1.25
CA SER A 161 11.08 22.92 -0.53
C SER A 161 10.60 22.36 0.81
N LEU A 162 9.97 21.18 0.80
CA LEU A 162 9.49 20.49 1.99
C LEU A 162 10.60 20.28 3.03
N ARG A 163 11.81 19.96 2.56
CA ARG A 163 12.99 19.81 3.42
C ARG A 163 13.43 21.13 4.06
N ARG A 164 13.49 22.22 3.29
CA ARG A 164 13.83 23.56 3.82
C ARG A 164 12.85 24.02 4.89
N HIS A 165 11.60 23.61 4.78
CA HIS A 165 10.55 23.91 5.75
C HIS A 165 10.46 22.91 6.90
N GLY A 166 11.35 21.92 6.98
CA GLY A 166 11.38 20.93 8.07
C GLY A 166 10.09 20.11 8.18
N ARG A 167 9.42 19.84 7.06
CA ARG A 167 8.13 19.14 7.03
C ARG A 167 8.32 17.66 7.33
N ASN A 168 7.38 17.07 8.05
CA ASN A 168 7.34 15.61 8.23
C ASN A 168 6.65 14.98 7.02
N VAL A 169 7.43 14.29 6.19
CA VAL A 169 6.99 13.71 4.92
C VAL A 169 7.08 12.18 4.99
N TYR A 170 6.08 11.50 4.41
CA TYR A 170 6.15 10.09 4.09
C TYR A 170 6.09 9.90 2.58
N ILE A 171 7.07 9.19 2.02
CA ILE A 171 7.19 8.96 0.57
C ILE A 171 6.66 7.57 0.21
N ILE A 172 5.73 7.51 -0.73
CA ILE A 172 5.34 6.27 -1.41
C ILE A 172 5.89 6.35 -2.83
N TYR A 173 6.75 5.41 -3.21
CA TYR A 173 7.38 5.42 -4.54
C TYR A 173 6.96 4.17 -5.32
N GLY A 174 6.09 4.33 -6.31
CA GLY A 174 5.64 3.27 -7.21
C GLY A 174 6.66 3.01 -8.32
N VAL A 175 7.23 1.80 -8.34
CA VAL A 175 8.28 1.44 -9.30
C VAL A 175 7.68 0.70 -10.50
N ALA A 176 7.51 1.36 -11.65
CA ALA A 176 6.85 0.81 -12.83
C ALA A 176 7.76 0.17 -13.89
N LYS A 177 9.07 0.45 -13.90
CA LYS A 177 10.02 -0.11 -14.89
C LYS A 177 11.04 -1.04 -14.23
N GLU A 178 11.43 -2.07 -14.97
CA GLU A 178 12.46 -3.04 -14.58
C GLU A 178 13.75 -2.35 -14.11
N GLY A 179 14.31 -2.86 -13.01
CA GLY A 179 15.70 -2.65 -12.61
C GLY A 179 16.09 -1.25 -12.13
N THR A 180 15.24 -0.23 -12.27
CA THR A 180 15.65 1.13 -11.89
C THR A 180 15.24 1.41 -10.43
N PRO A 181 16.18 1.51 -9.49
CA PRO A 181 15.89 1.88 -8.11
C PRO A 181 15.28 3.29 -8.05
N PRO A 182 14.59 3.67 -6.95
CA PRO A 182 14.21 5.05 -6.74
C PRO A 182 15.47 5.94 -6.88
N PRO A 183 15.43 7.04 -7.65
CA PRO A 183 16.60 7.86 -7.83
C PRO A 183 17.13 8.34 -6.48
N GLY A 184 18.45 8.41 -6.31
CA GLY A 184 19.07 8.70 -5.01
C GLY A 184 18.65 10.04 -4.40
N HIS A 185 18.13 10.98 -5.18
CA HIS A 185 17.58 12.25 -4.69
C HIS A 185 16.15 12.14 -4.13
N PHE A 186 15.41 11.06 -4.45
CA PHE A 186 14.15 10.68 -3.78
C PHE A 186 14.39 9.86 -2.52
N ALA A 187 15.59 9.27 -2.36
CA ALA A 187 15.94 8.60 -1.13
C ALA A 187 15.83 9.62 0.02
N PRO A 188 15.07 9.32 1.08
CA PRO A 188 14.88 10.26 2.16
C PRO A 188 16.22 10.53 2.81
N THR A 189 16.65 11.80 2.85
CA THR A 189 17.66 12.23 3.81
C THR A 189 17.17 11.92 5.23
N SER A 190 18.09 11.85 6.20
CA SER A 190 17.76 11.64 7.62
C SER A 190 16.52 12.44 8.02
N GLY A 191 15.43 11.75 8.36
CA GLY A 191 14.22 12.36 8.91
C GLY A 191 12.88 12.11 8.19
N TRP A 192 12.82 11.41 7.04
CA TRP A 192 11.54 11.06 6.39
C TRP A 192 11.32 9.55 6.22
N GLY A 193 10.07 9.09 6.37
CA GLY A 193 9.68 7.71 6.07
C GLY A 193 9.52 7.47 4.58
N MET A 194 9.81 6.25 4.12
CA MET A 194 9.66 5.87 2.72
C MET A 194 9.26 4.41 2.57
N ILE A 195 8.36 4.15 1.62
CA ILE A 195 8.12 2.82 1.08
C ILE A 195 8.23 2.82 -0.44
N ALA A 196 9.04 1.92 -0.99
CA ALA A 196 9.03 1.60 -2.41
C ALA A 196 8.02 0.48 -2.66
N VAL A 197 7.09 0.69 -3.60
CA VAL A 197 6.03 -0.25 -3.97
C VAL A 197 6.32 -0.78 -5.36
N SER A 198 6.47 -2.10 -5.48
CA SER A 198 6.80 -2.72 -6.76
C SER A 198 5.63 -2.78 -7.73
N PHE A 199 5.88 -2.62 -9.03
CA PHE A 199 4.92 -3.09 -10.04
C PHE A 199 5.02 -4.62 -10.22
N PRO A 200 3.97 -5.26 -10.75
CA PRO A 200 3.85 -6.71 -10.86
C PRO A 200 4.89 -7.39 -11.78
N LYS A 201 5.84 -6.69 -12.39
CA LYS A 201 6.82 -7.29 -13.31
C LYS A 201 8.27 -7.15 -12.86
N VAL A 202 8.52 -6.63 -11.66
CA VAL A 202 9.90 -6.36 -11.24
C VAL A 202 10.47 -7.53 -10.43
N THR A 203 11.76 -7.82 -10.64
CA THR A 203 12.48 -8.91 -9.96
C THR A 203 13.68 -8.43 -9.14
N ASN A 204 14.15 -7.18 -9.32
CA ASN A 204 15.36 -6.63 -8.66
C ASN A 204 15.15 -6.12 -7.22
N TYR A 205 14.28 -6.76 -6.43
CA TYR A 205 13.97 -6.31 -5.06
C TYR A 205 15.18 -6.30 -4.12
N ASP A 206 16.07 -7.27 -4.28
CA ASP A 206 17.28 -7.40 -3.47
C ASP A 206 18.22 -6.20 -3.63
N GLU A 207 18.32 -5.69 -4.86
CA GLU A 207 19.13 -4.53 -5.18
C GLU A 207 18.55 -3.25 -4.56
N TRP A 208 17.23 -3.10 -4.60
CA TRP A 208 16.55 -1.95 -4.00
C TRP A 208 16.64 -1.94 -2.49
N ALA A 209 16.41 -3.09 -1.85
CA ALA A 209 16.54 -3.23 -0.40
C ALA A 209 17.97 -2.87 0.05
N LYS A 210 19.00 -3.32 -0.69
CA LYS A 210 20.39 -2.97 -0.43
C LYS A 210 20.67 -1.48 -0.61
N GLN A 211 20.23 -0.89 -1.73
CA GLN A 211 20.49 0.52 -2.04
C GLN A 211 19.79 1.48 -1.08
N LEU A 212 18.54 1.20 -0.74
CA LEU A 212 17.77 2.01 0.20
C LEU A 212 18.16 1.74 1.66
N GLN A 213 18.90 0.66 1.93
CA GLN A 213 19.07 0.09 3.27
C GLN A 213 17.70 -0.14 3.92
N ALA A 214 16.80 -0.74 3.14
CA ALA A 214 15.40 -0.85 3.47
C ALA A 214 15.03 -2.27 3.89
N ALA A 215 14.20 -2.37 4.93
CA ALA A 215 13.61 -3.62 5.35
C ALA A 215 12.49 -4.03 4.38
N ARG A 216 12.29 -5.34 4.23
CA ARG A 216 11.31 -5.89 3.28
C ARG A 216 9.95 -6.04 3.95
N VAL A 217 8.89 -5.76 3.20
CA VAL A 217 7.51 -6.07 3.55
C VAL A 217 6.97 -6.99 2.47
N ILE A 218 6.77 -8.26 2.81
CA ILE A 218 6.25 -9.26 1.88
C ILE A 218 4.72 -9.24 1.94
N VAL A 219 4.09 -9.17 0.78
CA VAL A 219 2.64 -9.26 0.60
C VAL A 219 2.36 -10.51 -0.21
N ASN A 220 1.85 -11.54 0.46
CA ASN A 220 1.56 -12.82 -0.19
C ASN A 220 0.39 -12.70 -1.17
N CYS A 221 0.25 -13.69 -2.04
CA CYS A 221 -0.91 -13.83 -2.94
C CYS A 221 -2.21 -13.91 -2.12
N PRO A 222 -3.35 -13.43 -2.64
CA PRO A 222 -4.63 -13.67 -2.00
C PRO A 222 -4.95 -15.16 -2.08
N ASP A 223 -5.61 -15.67 -1.05
CA ASP A 223 -6.00 -17.09 -1.00
C ASP A 223 -7.29 -17.37 -1.82
N GLU A 224 -7.76 -18.62 -1.81
CA GLU A 224 -8.98 -18.98 -2.54
C GLU A 224 -10.21 -18.19 -2.06
N VAL A 225 -10.28 -17.86 -0.76
CA VAL A 225 -11.41 -17.20 -0.12
C VAL A 225 -11.40 -15.70 -0.47
N ASP A 226 -10.23 -15.06 -0.42
CA ASP A 226 -9.99 -13.70 -0.88
C ASP A 226 -10.45 -13.54 -2.33
N VAL A 227 -10.01 -14.43 -3.21
CA VAL A 227 -10.32 -14.36 -4.64
C VAL A 227 -11.80 -14.59 -4.90
N LYS A 228 -12.46 -15.49 -4.14
CA LYS A 228 -13.93 -15.64 -4.19
C LYS A 228 -14.63 -14.35 -3.78
N ALA A 229 -14.15 -13.68 -2.73
CA ALA A 229 -14.74 -12.43 -2.25
C ALA A 229 -14.56 -11.30 -3.28
N MET A 230 -13.38 -11.19 -3.88
CA MET A 230 -13.12 -10.25 -4.98
C MET A 230 -14.05 -10.51 -6.17
N CYS A 231 -14.18 -11.77 -6.61
CA CYS A 231 -15.08 -12.14 -7.71
C CYS A 231 -16.54 -11.77 -7.39
N ALA A 232 -17.01 -12.12 -6.19
CA ALA A 232 -18.37 -11.81 -5.73
C ALA A 232 -18.62 -10.30 -5.70
N TRP A 233 -17.63 -9.50 -5.29
CA TRP A 233 -17.75 -8.04 -5.27
C TRP A 233 -17.76 -7.43 -6.68
N MET A 234 -16.86 -7.86 -7.56
CA MET A 234 -16.78 -7.35 -8.93
C MET A 234 -18.02 -7.67 -9.75
N THR A 235 -18.71 -8.76 -9.42
CA THR A 235 -19.91 -9.24 -10.12
C THR A 235 -21.18 -9.11 -9.28
N ARG A 236 -21.17 -8.22 -8.26
CA ARG A 236 -22.27 -8.06 -7.30
C ARG A 236 -23.59 -7.65 -7.95
N ASP A 237 -23.51 -6.86 -9.02
CA ASP A 237 -24.68 -6.35 -9.77
C ASP A 237 -25.05 -7.26 -10.96
N GLU A 238 -24.36 -8.40 -11.11
CA GLU A 238 -24.50 -9.33 -12.22
C GLU A 238 -25.30 -10.60 -11.86
N THR A 239 -25.70 -11.37 -12.86
CA THR A 239 -26.46 -12.61 -12.65
C THR A 239 -25.59 -13.71 -12.04
N LYS A 240 -26.21 -14.66 -11.34
CA LYS A 240 -25.52 -15.81 -10.72
C LYS A 240 -24.67 -16.61 -11.72
N GLU A 241 -25.10 -16.69 -12.98
CA GLU A 241 -24.36 -17.34 -14.05
C GLU A 241 -23.04 -16.62 -14.36
N LYS A 242 -23.06 -15.28 -14.45
CA LYS A 242 -21.85 -14.47 -14.65
C LYS A 242 -20.91 -14.52 -13.45
N GLN A 243 -21.44 -14.52 -12.23
CA GLN A 243 -20.63 -14.70 -11.02
C GLN A 243 -19.91 -16.06 -11.04
N ALA A 244 -20.61 -17.13 -11.44
CA ALA A 244 -20.04 -18.47 -11.57
C ALA A 244 -18.99 -18.56 -12.69
N GLU A 245 -19.22 -17.87 -13.81
CA GLU A 245 -18.26 -17.78 -14.92
C GLU A 245 -16.98 -17.04 -14.52
N CYS A 246 -17.10 -15.90 -13.84
CA CYS A 246 -15.98 -15.16 -13.27
C CYS A 246 -15.14 -16.07 -12.35
N TRP A 247 -15.79 -16.73 -11.39
CA TRP A 247 -15.12 -17.69 -10.51
C TRP A 247 -14.43 -18.82 -11.26
N LYS A 248 -15.09 -19.41 -12.27
CA LYS A 248 -14.52 -20.48 -13.09
C LYS A 248 -13.29 -20.02 -13.89
N GLY A 249 -13.28 -18.78 -14.35
CA GLY A 249 -12.13 -18.17 -15.05
C GLY A 249 -10.95 -17.98 -14.11
N VAL A 250 -11.19 -17.38 -12.94
CA VAL A 250 -10.11 -17.08 -11.98
C VAL A 250 -9.57 -18.33 -11.31
N LYS A 251 -10.43 -19.30 -10.96
CA LYS A 251 -10.02 -20.58 -10.35
C LYS A 251 -8.95 -21.33 -11.15
N LYS A 252 -8.96 -21.21 -12.49
CA LYS A 252 -7.92 -21.83 -13.34
C LYS A 252 -6.52 -21.24 -13.14
N HIS A 253 -6.44 -19.99 -12.68
CA HIS A 253 -5.20 -19.25 -12.50
C HIS A 253 -4.67 -19.33 -11.06
N ILE A 254 -5.52 -19.63 -10.07
CA ILE A 254 -5.11 -19.83 -8.67
C ILE A 254 -4.16 -21.04 -8.54
N TYR A 255 -4.41 -22.13 -9.25
CA TYR A 255 -3.58 -23.35 -9.19
C TYR A 255 -2.32 -23.30 -10.08
N LEU A 256 -2.05 -22.16 -10.72
CA LEU A 256 -0.85 -21.94 -11.54
C LEU A 256 0.16 -21.00 -10.85
N LEU A 257 -0.15 -20.52 -9.65
CA LEU A 257 0.67 -19.67 -8.79
C LEU A 257 1.35 -20.52 -7.70
#